data_AF-A0A3M8CKN9-F1
#
_entry.id   AF-A0A3M8CKN9-F1
#
_cell.length_a   1.000
_cell.length_b   1.000
_cell.length_c   1.000
_cell.angle_alpha   90.00
_cell.angle_beta   90.00
_cell.angle_gamma   90.00
#
_symmetry.space_group_name_H-M   'P 1'
#
loop_
_entity.id
_entity.type
_entity.pdbx_description
1 polymer ?
#
loop_
_entity_poly.entity_id
_entity_poly.type
_entity_poly.pdbx_seq_one_letter_code
_entity_poly.pdbx_strand_id
1 'polypeptide(L)' 'MTEEQIIMLKSYGFHVEEGIVKHRKTGVEIQLEKVEQYAHADDLRQFIVELLRNQCLWKRSES' A
#
# COMPACT_ATOMS: atom_id res chain seq x y z
N MET A 1 8.02 -9.69 6.81
CA MET A 1 6.65 -9.53 6.27
C MET A 1 5.88 -10.85 6.36
N THR A 2 4.60 -10.86 6.73
CA THR A 2 3.79 -12.09 6.86
C THR A 2 3.02 -12.43 5.57
N GLU A 3 2.60 -13.69 5.41
CA GLU A 3 1.79 -14.13 4.26
C GLU A 3 0.45 -13.37 4.17
N GLU A 4 -0.19 -13.10 5.30
CA GLU A 4 -1.43 -12.32 5.35
C GLU A 4 -1.26 -10.91 4.77
N GLN A 5 -0.15 -10.23 5.11
CA GLN A 5 0.17 -8.91 4.56
C GLN A 5 0.42 -8.98 3.05
N ILE A 6 1.11 -10.01 2.56
CA ILE A 6 1.35 -10.22 1.13
C ILE A 6 0.03 -10.41 0.38
N ILE A 7 -0.86 -11.26 0.89
CA ILE A 7 -2.16 -11.53 0.28
C ILE A 7 -3.01 -10.26 0.26
N MET A 8 -3.02 -9.50 1.36
CA MET A 8 -3.74 -8.23 1.45
C MET A 8 -3.21 -7.21 0.43
N LEU A 9 -1.90 -6.99 0.38
CA LEU A 9 -1.26 -6.08 -0.58
C LEU A 9 -1.60 -6.45 -2.03
N LYS A 10 -1.52 -7.74 -2.38
CA LYS A 10 -1.92 -8.23 -3.71
C LYS A 10 -3.39 -7.99 -4.02
N SER A 11 -4.28 -8.18 -3.04
CA SER A 11 -5.72 -7.92 -3.17
C SER A 11 -6.02 -6.44 -3.47
N TYR A 12 -5.24 -5.53 -2.89
CA TYR A 12 -5.31 -4.11 -3.19
C TYR A 12 -4.62 -3.72 -4.51
N GLY A 13 -3.92 -4.63 -5.20
CA GLY A 13 -3.21 -4.33 -6.46
C GLY A 13 -1.77 -3.86 -6.29
N PHE A 14 -1.19 -4.05 -5.10
CA PHE A 14 0.24 -3.85 -4.85
C PHE A 14 1.06 -5.07 -5.26
N HIS A 15 2.29 -4.81 -5.66
CA HIS A 15 3.31 -5.79 -5.98
C HIS A 15 4.56 -5.50 -5.16
N VAL A 16 5.32 -6.53 -4.80
CA VAL A 16 6.58 -6.37 -4.07
C VAL A 16 7.71 -6.61 -5.06
N GLU A 17 8.56 -5.63 -5.28
CA GLU A 17 9.75 -5.68 -6.14
C GLU A 17 10.95 -5.12 -5.37
N GLU A 18 12.02 -5.90 -5.25
CA GLU A 18 13.32 -5.46 -4.70
C GLU A 18 13.24 -4.64 -3.39
N GLY A 19 12.37 -5.02 -2.46
CA GLY A 19 12.22 -4.29 -1.18
C GLY A 19 11.33 -3.05 -1.26
N ILE A 20 10.56 -2.89 -2.34
CA ILE A 20 9.57 -1.83 -2.52
C ILE A 20 8.21 -2.46 -2.85
N VAL A 21 7.17 -1.96 -2.21
CA VAL A 21 5.78 -2.32 -2.42
C VAL A 21 5.14 -1.27 -3.33
N LYS A 22 4.89 -1.63 -4.59
CA LYS A 22 4.41 -0.75 -5.65
C LYS A 22 3.00 -1.08 -6.10
N HIS A 23 2.12 -0.08 -6.18
CA HIS A 23 0.77 -0.25 -6.70
C HIS A 23 0.72 -0.03 -8.21
N ARG A 24 0.24 -1.02 -8.96
CA ARG A 24 0.25 -0.99 -10.44
C ARG A 24 -0.56 0.16 -11.04
N LYS A 25 -1.71 0.50 -10.45
CA LYS A 25 -2.66 1.44 -11.06
C LYS A 25 -2.43 2.90 -10.65
N THR A 26 -1.84 3.11 -9.49
CA THR A 26 -1.68 4.44 -8.87
C THR A 26 -0.23 4.92 -8.87
N GLY A 27 0.73 4.03 -9.14
CA GLY A 27 2.14 4.35 -9.06
C GLY A 27 2.64 4.61 -7.64
N VAL A 28 1.84 4.29 -6.61
CA VAL A 28 2.27 4.38 -5.20
C VAL A 28 3.45 3.46 -4.99
N GLU A 29 4.48 3.95 -4.32
CA GLU A 29 5.63 3.17 -3.89
C GLU A 29 5.78 3.31 -2.37
N ILE A 30 5.85 2.18 -1.68
CA ILE A 30 6.00 2.09 -0.23
C ILE A 30 7.23 1.24 0.03
N GLN A 31 8.15 1.72 0.85
CA GLN A 31 9.32 0.92 1.25
C GLN A 31 8.88 -0.33 2.01
N LEU A 32 9.47 -1.49 1.71
CA LEU A 32 9.13 -2.74 2.39
C LEU A 32 9.37 -2.63 3.90
N GLU A 33 10.44 -1.94 4.33
CA GLU A 33 10.71 -1.67 5.75
C GLU A 33 9.53 -0.98 6.46
N LYS A 34 8.83 -0.05 5.79
CA LYS A 34 7.63 0.61 6.34
C LYS A 34 6.49 -0.36 6.51
N VAL A 35 6.34 -1.31 5.59
CA VAL A 35 5.35 -2.38 5.69
C VAL A 35 5.70 -3.33 6.83
N GLU A 36 6.97 -3.66 7.00
CA GLU A 36 7.47 -4.53 8.06
C GLU A 36 7.40 -3.91 9.45
N GLN A 37 7.34 -2.58 9.56
CA GLN A 37 7.08 -1.88 10.82
C GLN A 37 5.67 -2.12 11.36
N TYR A 38 4.71 -2.50 10.51
CA TYR A 38 3.35 -2.83 10.96
C TYR A 38 3.31 -4.27 11.45
N ALA A 39 3.18 -4.43 12.77
CA ALA A 39 3.07 -5.74 13.42
C ALA A 39 1.76 -6.47 13.08
N HIS A 40 0.69 -5.73 12.79
CA HIS A 40 -0.61 -6.29 12.45
C HIS A 40 -1.05 -5.93 11.02
N ALA A 41 -1.76 -6.86 10.38
CA ALA A 41 -2.29 -6.65 9.04
C ALA A 41 -3.35 -5.54 9.01
N ASP A 42 -4.09 -5.32 10.10
CA ASP A 42 -5.15 -4.31 10.16
C ASP A 42 -4.59 -2.87 10.15
N ASP A 43 -3.51 -2.61 10.91
CA ASP A 43 -2.81 -1.32 10.86
C ASP A 43 -2.26 -1.02 9.46
N LEU A 44 -1.62 -2.01 8.83
CA LEU A 44 -1.14 -1.89 7.45
C LEU A 44 -2.30 -1.61 6.49
N ARG A 45 -3.46 -2.26 6.69
CA ARG A 45 -4.65 -2.06 5.86
C ARG A 45 -5.18 -0.64 5.99
N GLN A 46 -5.30 -0.11 7.21
CA GLN A 46 -5.72 1.28 7.42
C GLN A 46 -4.78 2.24 6.71
N PHE A 47 -3.46 2.06 6.88
CA PHE A 47 -2.45 2.86 6.20
C PHE A 47 -2.60 2.83 4.67
N ILE A 48 -2.74 1.64 4.06
CA ILE A 48 -2.93 1.47 2.62
C ILE A 48 -4.22 2.17 2.15
N VAL A 49 -5.33 2.00 2.88
CA VAL A 49 -6.63 2.58 2.53
C VAL A 49 -6.59 4.11 2.60
N GLU A 50 -5.98 4.68 3.64
CA GLU A 50 -5.79 6.13 3.76
C GLU A 50 -4.90 6.67 2.66
N LEU A 51 -3.82 5.97 2.33
CA LEU A 51 -2.90 6.36 1.29
C LEU A 51 -3.59 6.37 -0.09
N LEU A 52 -4.36 5.33 -0.42
CA LEU A 52 -5.14 5.27 -1.65
C LEU A 52 -6.25 6.34 -1.69
N ARG A 53 -6.93 6.59 -0.57
CA ARG A 53 -7.94 7.65 -0.46
C ARG A 53 -7.36 9.02 -0.71
N ASN A 54 -6.24 9.35 -0.05
CA ASN A 54 -5.55 10.61 -0.26
C ASN A 54 -5.13 10.77 -1.72
N GLN A 55 -4.63 9.71 -2.36
CA GLN A 55 -4.27 9.81 -3.77
C GLN A 55 -5.47 10.05 -4.70
N CYS A 56 -6.63 9.45 -4.40
CA CYS A 56 -7.88 9.75 -5.11
C CYS A 56 -8.35 11.19 -4.89
N LEU A 57 -8.19 11.74 -3.68
CA LEU A 57 -8.56 13.12 -3.35
C LEU A 57 -7.67 14.14 -4.08
N TRP A 58 -6.38 13.85 -4.20
CA TRP A 58 -5.43 14.70 -4.91
C TRP A 58 -5.76 14.77 -6.40
N LYS A 59 -6.05 13.64 -7.06
CA LYS A 59 -6.50 13.61 -8.46
C LYS A 59 -7.83 14.34 -8.70
N ARG A 60 -8.64 14.54 -7.65
CA ARG A 60 -9.93 15.21 -7.74
C ARG A 60 -9.87 16.72 -7.54
N SER A 61 -8.77 17.24 -6.98
CA SER A 61 -8.59 18.67 -6.72
C SER A 61 -7.85 19.40 -7.85
N GLU A 62 -7.40 18.69 -8.88
CA GLU A 62 -6.86 19.24 -10.13
C GLU A 62 -7.92 19.36 -11.25
N SER A 63 -9.20 19.50 -10.91
CA SER A 63 -10.29 19.74 -11.87
C SER A 63 -10.86 21.15 -11.74
#